data_AF-A0A2R4FJ51-F1
#
_entry.id   AF-A0A2R4FJ51-F1
#
_cell.length_a   1.000
_cell.length_b   1.000
_cell.length_c   1.000
_cell.angle_alpha   90.00
_cell.angle_beta   90.00
_cell.angle_gamma   90.00
#
_symmetry.space_group_name_H-M   'P 1'
#
loop_
_entity.id
_entity.type
_entity.pdbx_description
1 polymer ?
#
loop_
_entity_poly.entity_id
_entity_poly.type
_entity_poly.pdbx_seq_one_letter_code
_entity_poly.pdbx_strand_id
1 'polypeptide(L)'
;MDRPPALDTRSRILRTALDLFGAQGYQRTSLRQIADRLGLTKAGILYHFPSKEHLLVALAEPLVSDLEAALERAAQLPWPAARWAALEGWLDTLLRHRRPLGTLYHDMTLLARGSTYARIMRLATRAYDLVAGPGATRLERIRAIQATGMLGDPIVFYADVPDDELRAALLDGAVRLLSEPAPRAGTDRIGERAAEPGGERSAEPGGGMAAEPGGGMAAERGGERQSGPERVRPSRRRRAGRPPGLSAEQVRTARAMHGAGLHTVDQIAASLGVSRATLYRHLRVADPAQPER
;
A
#
# COMPACT_ATOMS: atom_id res chain seq x y z
N MET A 1 3.66 25.27 42.52
CA MET A 1 3.01 24.64 41.35
C MET A 1 4.08 24.52 40.27
N ASP A 2 4.54 23.30 40.01
CA ASP A 2 5.57 23.03 39.01
C ASP A 2 4.92 23.08 37.63
N ARG A 3 5.32 24.04 36.79
CA ARG A 3 4.79 24.18 35.43
C ARG A 3 5.47 23.09 34.59
N PRO A 4 4.73 22.16 33.97
CA PRO A 4 5.34 21.12 33.16
C PRO A 4 6.25 21.77 32.11
N PRO A 5 7.45 21.20 31.84
CA PRO A 5 8.43 21.80 30.95
C PRO A 5 7.76 22.08 29.61
N ALA A 6 7.92 23.30 29.10
CA ALA A 6 7.38 23.68 27.81
C ALA A 6 7.97 22.74 26.76
N LEU A 7 7.13 21.98 26.06
CA LEU A 7 7.58 21.11 24.97
C LEU A 7 8.44 21.91 23.99
N ASP A 8 9.52 21.29 23.52
CA ASP A 8 10.35 21.87 22.48
C ASP A 8 9.52 22.17 21.21
N THR A 9 10.00 23.10 20.38
CA THR A 9 9.28 23.53 19.18
C THR A 9 8.94 22.38 18.24
N ARG A 10 9.84 21.40 18.08
CA ARG A 10 9.62 20.23 17.22
C ARG A 10 8.46 19.38 17.74
N SER A 11 8.40 19.14 19.05
CA SER A 11 7.32 18.41 19.71
C SER A 11 5.97 19.16 19.63
N ARG A 12 5.99 20.49 19.74
CA ARG A 12 4.78 21.33 19.53
C ARG A 12 4.26 21.23 18.09
N ILE A 13 5.16 21.19 17.11
CA ILE A 13 4.80 21.00 15.69
C ILE A 13 4.16 19.64 15.47
N LEU A 14 4.76 18.56 15.98
CA LEU A 14 4.21 17.20 15.81
C LEU A 14 2.82 17.07 16.42
N ARG A 15 2.62 17.55 17.65
CA ARG A 15 1.28 17.51 18.29
C ARG A 15 0.24 18.28 17.47
N THR A 16 0.58 19.49 17.02
CA THR A 16 -0.34 20.31 16.21
C THR A 16 -0.65 19.67 14.86
N ALA A 17 0.37 19.06 14.24
CA ALA A 17 0.20 18.31 13.00
C ALA A 17 -0.72 17.10 13.20
N LEU A 18 -0.53 16.33 14.28
CA LEU A 18 -1.37 15.19 14.63
C LEU A 18 -2.84 15.61 14.84
N ASP A 19 -3.09 16.68 15.59
CA ASP A 19 -4.43 17.20 15.85
C ASP A 19 -5.12 17.62 14.53
N LEU A 20 -4.41 18.34 13.66
CA LEU A 20 -4.94 18.78 12.36
C LEU A 20 -5.14 17.59 11.41
N PHE A 21 -4.22 16.65 11.36
CA PHE A 21 -4.37 15.46 10.53
C PHE A 21 -5.54 14.59 10.99
N GLY A 22 -5.76 14.44 12.29
CA GLY A 22 -6.92 13.73 12.82
C GLY A 22 -8.25 14.43 12.51
N ALA A 23 -8.30 15.76 12.59
CA ALA A 23 -9.55 16.51 12.42
C ALA A 23 -9.96 16.70 10.94
N GLN A 24 -9.01 16.95 10.04
CA GLN A 24 -9.29 17.26 8.64
C GLN A 24 -8.60 16.29 7.65
N GLY A 25 -7.89 15.27 8.12
CA GLY A 25 -7.12 14.36 7.27
C GLY A 25 -5.78 14.96 6.84
N TYR A 26 -4.81 14.09 6.53
CA TYR A 26 -3.48 14.54 6.10
C TYR A 26 -3.60 15.41 4.86
N GLN A 27 -4.24 14.95 3.78
CA GLN A 27 -4.23 15.65 2.48
C GLN A 27 -4.72 17.10 2.55
N ARG A 28 -5.77 17.37 3.32
CA ARG A 28 -6.36 18.72 3.46
C ARG A 28 -5.57 19.63 4.41
N THR A 29 -4.59 19.11 5.15
CA THR A 29 -3.74 19.89 6.05
C THR A 29 -2.49 20.40 5.33
N SER A 30 -2.23 21.71 5.42
CA SER A 30 -1.02 22.34 4.89
C SER A 30 -0.03 22.71 5.98
N LEU A 31 1.27 22.81 5.63
CA LEU A 31 2.30 23.32 6.55
C LEU A 31 2.02 24.75 7.03
N ARG A 32 1.30 25.54 6.23
CA ARG A 32 0.88 26.89 6.61
C ARG A 32 -0.14 26.86 7.74
N GLN A 33 -1.18 26.03 7.65
CA GLN A 33 -2.17 25.89 8.73
C GLN A 33 -1.52 25.45 10.06
N ILE A 34 -0.53 24.54 9.99
CA ILE A 34 0.23 24.12 11.18
C ILE A 34 1.02 25.31 11.76
N ALA A 35 1.68 26.09 10.89
CA ALA A 35 2.46 27.26 11.29
C ALA A 35 1.57 28.35 11.93
N ASP A 36 0.45 28.68 11.29
CA ASP A 36 -0.52 29.68 11.75
C ASP A 36 -1.06 29.30 13.15
N ARG A 37 -1.37 28.03 13.39
CA ARG A 37 -1.85 27.53 14.69
C ARG A 37 -0.81 27.67 15.82
N LEU A 38 0.48 27.69 15.47
CA LEU A 38 1.60 27.78 16.41
C LEU A 38 2.19 29.19 16.54
N GLY A 39 1.73 30.15 15.73
CA GLY A 39 2.36 31.46 15.63
C GLY A 39 3.77 31.40 15.00
N LEU A 40 4.02 30.42 14.14
CA LEU A 40 5.28 30.23 13.42
C LEU A 40 5.12 30.60 11.95
N THR A 41 6.25 30.78 11.26
CA THR A 41 6.25 30.88 9.79
C THR A 41 6.35 29.49 9.17
N LYS A 42 5.90 29.34 7.90
CA LYS A 42 6.12 28.09 7.14
C LYS A 42 7.62 27.74 7.06
N ALA A 43 8.49 28.74 6.94
CA ALA A 43 9.94 28.54 6.97
C ALA A 43 10.42 27.98 8.32
N GLY A 44 9.83 28.46 9.44
CA GLY A 44 10.09 27.92 10.77
C GLY A 44 9.68 26.44 10.92
N ILE A 45 8.57 26.02 10.30
CA ILE A 45 8.21 24.59 10.25
C ILE A 45 9.22 23.80 9.40
N LEU A 46 9.56 24.32 8.21
CA LEU A 46 10.48 23.66 7.28
C LEU A 46 11.90 23.50 7.83
N TYR A 47 12.33 24.37 8.75
CA TYR A 47 13.58 24.23 9.48
C TYR A 47 13.62 22.93 10.31
N HIS A 48 12.50 22.53 10.91
CA HIS A 48 12.40 21.30 11.70
C HIS A 48 12.02 20.07 10.86
N PHE A 49 11.20 20.27 9.83
CA PHE A 49 10.66 19.20 8.99
C PHE A 49 10.69 19.62 7.52
N PRO A 50 11.64 19.09 6.73
CA PRO A 50 11.86 19.51 5.34
C PRO A 50 10.65 19.36 4.42
N SER A 51 9.71 18.49 4.76
CA SER A 51 8.44 18.34 4.04
C SER A 51 7.31 17.89 4.98
N LYS A 52 6.09 17.91 4.45
CA LYS A 52 4.92 17.36 5.13
C LYS A 52 5.02 15.83 5.28
N GLU A 53 5.67 15.13 4.35
CA GLU A 53 5.95 13.70 4.53
C GLU A 53 6.90 13.46 5.71
N HIS A 54 7.90 14.33 5.93
CA HIS A 54 8.81 14.20 7.07
C HIS A 54 8.09 14.39 8.41
N LEU A 55 7.01 15.18 8.47
CA LEU A 55 6.14 15.23 9.64
C LEU A 55 5.43 13.89 9.87
N LEU A 56 4.87 13.30 8.81
CA LEU A 56 4.17 12.02 8.91
C LEU A 56 5.12 10.89 9.37
N VAL A 57 6.32 10.84 8.81
CA VAL A 57 7.37 9.90 9.22
C VAL A 57 7.73 10.11 10.69
N ALA A 58 7.94 11.36 11.11
CA ALA A 58 8.29 11.66 12.50
C ALA A 58 7.13 11.37 13.49
N LEU A 59 5.87 11.43 13.04
CA LEU A 59 4.71 11.01 13.83
C LEU A 59 4.63 9.49 13.97
N ALA A 60 5.03 8.73 12.95
CA ALA A 60 5.05 7.27 12.98
C ALA A 60 6.25 6.69 13.75
N GLU A 61 7.35 7.44 13.84
CA GLU A 61 8.62 6.95 14.41
C GLU A 61 8.50 6.40 15.85
N PRO A 62 7.78 7.03 16.80
CA PRO A 62 7.61 6.50 18.14
C PRO A 62 6.88 5.14 18.15
N LEU A 63 5.81 5.00 17.36
CA LEU A 63 5.09 3.75 17.20
C LEU A 63 6.01 2.65 16.65
N VAL A 64 6.73 2.95 15.57
CA VAL A 64 7.63 1.98 14.92
C VAL A 64 8.76 1.54 15.86
N SER A 65 9.36 2.49 16.58
CA SER A 65 10.43 2.21 17.55
C SER A 65 9.94 1.37 18.74
N ASP A 66 8.74 1.65 19.26
CA ASP A 66 8.17 0.89 20.37
C ASP A 66 7.79 -0.54 19.94
N LEU A 67 7.29 -0.72 18.71
CA LEU A 67 6.99 -2.04 18.15
C LEU A 67 8.28 -2.86 18.00
N GLU A 68 9.35 -2.24 17.50
CA GLU A 68 10.66 -2.86 17.40
C GLU A 68 11.19 -3.30 18.77
N ALA A 69 11.11 -2.43 19.77
CA ALA A 69 11.54 -2.74 21.14
C ALA A 69 10.68 -3.86 21.77
N ALA A 70 9.38 -3.90 21.50
CA ALA A 70 8.49 -4.95 21.97
C ALA A 70 8.85 -6.32 21.38
N LEU A 71 9.07 -6.39 20.07
CA LEU A 71 9.47 -7.62 19.39
C LEU A 71 10.87 -8.06 19.79
N GLU A 72 11.79 -7.13 20.03
CA GLU A 72 13.12 -7.45 20.53
C GLU A 72 13.05 -8.12 21.90
N ARG A 73 12.26 -7.58 22.84
CA ARG A 73 12.04 -8.21 24.15
C ARG A 73 11.41 -9.60 24.03
N ALA A 74 10.41 -9.76 23.16
CA ALA A 74 9.74 -11.04 22.96
C ALA A 74 10.69 -12.11 22.38
N ALA A 75 11.58 -11.70 21.47
CA ALA A 75 12.55 -12.60 20.83
C ALA A 75 13.61 -13.18 21.81
N GLN A 76 13.79 -12.56 22.98
CA GLN A 76 14.68 -13.07 24.03
C GLN A 76 14.08 -14.21 24.85
N LEU A 77 12.78 -14.51 24.67
CA LEU A 77 12.09 -15.55 25.42
C LEU A 77 12.09 -16.89 24.65
N PRO A 78 12.08 -18.03 25.35
CA PRO A 78 11.86 -19.31 24.70
C PRO A 78 10.43 -19.38 24.15
N TRP A 79 10.25 -20.14 23.05
CA TRP A 79 8.92 -20.51 22.60
C TRP A 79 8.33 -21.58 23.55
N PRO A 80 7.05 -21.49 23.97
CA PRO A 80 5.98 -20.61 23.48
C PRO A 80 5.82 -19.25 24.18
N ALA A 81 6.61 -18.91 25.20
CA ALA A 81 6.48 -17.62 25.88
C ALA A 81 6.68 -16.41 24.94
N ALA A 82 7.59 -16.53 23.97
CA ALA A 82 7.81 -15.51 22.94
C ALA A 82 6.55 -15.17 22.12
N ARG A 83 5.65 -16.13 21.87
CA ARG A 83 4.39 -15.90 21.13
C ARG A 83 3.53 -14.87 21.83
N TRP A 84 3.27 -15.08 23.12
CA TRP A 84 2.39 -14.23 23.90
C TRP A 84 3.02 -12.87 24.18
N ALA A 85 4.32 -12.85 24.51
CA ALA A 85 5.05 -11.60 24.66
C ALA A 85 5.06 -10.75 23.39
N ALA A 86 5.13 -11.37 22.20
CA ALA A 86 5.04 -10.66 20.93
C ALA A 86 3.64 -10.09 20.70
N LEU A 87 2.57 -10.86 20.93
CA LEU A 87 1.18 -10.39 20.77
C LEU A 87 0.83 -9.27 21.73
N GLU A 88 1.10 -9.46 23.02
CA GLU A 88 0.84 -8.46 24.07
C GLU A 88 1.67 -7.21 23.83
N GLY A 89 2.96 -7.36 23.56
CA GLY A 89 3.84 -6.23 23.27
C GLY A 89 3.42 -5.45 22.02
N TRP A 90 2.96 -6.14 20.98
CA TRP A 90 2.42 -5.52 19.77
C TRP A 90 1.13 -4.76 20.07
N LEU A 91 0.16 -5.40 20.71
CA LEU A 91 -1.13 -4.82 21.10
C LEU A 91 -0.97 -3.60 22.00
N ASP A 92 -0.19 -3.72 23.07
CA ASP A 92 0.01 -2.66 24.06
C ASP A 92 0.68 -1.44 23.43
N THR A 93 1.55 -1.67 22.44
CA THR A 93 2.16 -0.61 21.66
C THR A 93 1.15 0.08 20.74
N LEU A 94 0.29 -0.67 20.05
CA LEU A 94 -0.76 -0.10 19.20
C LEU A 94 -1.74 0.75 20.02
N LEU A 95 -2.16 0.28 21.21
CA LEU A 95 -3.03 1.01 22.12
C LEU A 95 -2.36 2.30 22.65
N ARG A 96 -1.10 2.23 23.08
CA ARG A 96 -0.32 3.41 23.52
C ARG A 96 -0.27 4.49 22.45
N HIS A 97 -0.14 4.08 21.18
CA HIS A 97 -0.03 4.99 20.03
C HIS A 97 -1.33 5.09 19.23
N ARG A 98 -2.48 4.80 19.83
CA ARG A 98 -3.81 4.74 19.16
C ARG A 98 -4.16 6.00 18.38
N ARG A 99 -3.87 7.19 18.92
CA ARG A 99 -4.12 8.48 18.25
C ARG A 99 -3.27 8.65 16.97
N PRO A 100 -1.93 8.53 17.03
CA PRO A 100 -1.10 8.43 15.82
C PRO A 100 -1.56 7.34 14.86
N LEU A 101 -1.87 6.13 15.36
CA LEU A 101 -2.28 4.99 14.55
C LEU A 101 -3.52 5.29 13.71
N GLY A 102 -4.57 5.87 14.29
CA GLY A 102 -5.78 6.26 13.55
C GLY A 102 -5.50 7.31 12.47
N THR A 103 -4.62 8.27 12.75
CA THR A 103 -4.18 9.26 11.76
C THR A 103 -3.41 8.61 10.61
N LEU A 104 -2.54 7.64 10.90
CA LEU A 104 -1.75 6.92 9.91
C LEU A 104 -2.62 5.95 9.08
N TYR A 105 -3.66 5.36 9.68
CA TYR A 105 -4.56 4.40 9.05
C TYR A 105 -5.25 4.97 7.80
N HIS A 106 -5.78 6.19 7.91
CA HIS A 106 -6.45 6.87 6.80
C HIS A 106 -5.52 7.25 5.64
N ASP A 107 -4.21 7.23 5.85
CA ASP A 107 -3.21 7.69 4.89
C ASP A 107 -2.09 6.64 4.64
N MET A 108 -2.34 5.35 4.93
CA MET A 108 -1.40 4.23 4.74
C MET A 108 -0.79 4.16 3.34
N THR A 109 -1.53 4.59 2.31
CA THR A 109 -1.04 4.68 0.91
C THR A 109 0.09 5.69 0.72
N LEU A 110 0.29 6.64 1.63
CA LEU A 110 1.40 7.61 1.60
C LEU A 110 2.65 7.08 2.30
N LEU A 111 2.49 6.33 3.39
CA LEU A 111 3.61 5.61 4.00
C LEU A 111 4.20 4.59 3.02
N ALA A 112 3.35 3.98 2.18
CA ALA A 112 3.71 2.94 1.20
C ALA A 112 4.80 3.33 0.18
N ARG A 113 5.21 4.60 0.11
CA ARG A 113 6.25 5.09 -0.81
C ARG A 113 7.63 5.30 -0.18
N GLY A 114 7.79 5.05 1.13
CA GLY A 114 9.00 5.38 1.88
C GLY A 114 9.62 4.23 2.69
N SER A 115 10.81 4.46 3.24
CA SER A 115 11.55 3.50 4.08
C SER A 115 10.79 3.10 5.36
N THR A 116 9.90 3.96 5.87
CA THR A 116 9.03 3.68 7.02
C THR A 116 8.08 2.51 6.76
N TYR A 117 7.44 2.44 5.58
CA TYR A 117 6.58 1.31 5.24
C TYR A 117 7.37 0.01 5.17
N ALA A 118 8.54 0.01 4.54
CA ALA A 118 9.41 -1.16 4.52
C ALA A 118 9.79 -1.60 5.94
N ARG A 119 10.01 -0.66 6.88
CA ARG A 119 10.28 -0.96 8.29
C ARG A 119 9.06 -1.56 9.00
N ILE A 120 7.87 -1.00 8.80
CA ILE A 120 6.61 -1.56 9.34
C ILE A 120 6.36 -2.97 8.82
N MET A 121 6.54 -3.22 7.52
CA MET A 121 6.37 -4.55 6.93
C MET A 121 7.37 -5.56 7.50
N ARG A 122 8.64 -5.16 7.72
CA ARG A 122 9.61 -6.03 8.40
C ARG A 122 9.20 -6.36 9.83
N LEU A 123 8.70 -5.38 10.57
CA LEU A 123 8.21 -5.60 11.94
C LEU A 123 7.00 -6.54 11.95
N ALA A 124 6.04 -6.35 11.04
CA ALA A 124 4.88 -7.22 10.91
C ALA A 124 5.31 -8.67 10.62
N THR A 125 6.19 -8.89 9.64
CA THR A 125 6.73 -10.23 9.34
C THR A 125 7.44 -10.85 10.56
N ARG A 126 8.26 -10.06 11.28
CA ARG A 126 8.95 -10.54 12.48
C ARG A 126 7.96 -10.93 13.58
N ALA A 127 6.87 -10.18 13.76
CA ALA A 127 5.80 -10.54 14.68
C ALA A 127 5.14 -11.86 14.26
N TYR A 128 4.81 -12.04 12.98
CA TYR A 128 4.20 -13.27 12.47
C TYR A 128 5.08 -14.50 12.74
N ASP A 129 6.39 -14.38 12.53
CA ASP A 129 7.34 -15.47 12.76
C ASP A 129 7.45 -15.84 14.25
N LEU A 130 7.51 -14.83 15.14
CA LEU A 130 7.54 -15.06 16.59
C LEU A 130 6.24 -15.71 17.10
N VAL A 131 5.10 -15.27 16.58
CA VAL A 131 3.78 -15.80 16.96
C VAL A 131 3.60 -17.22 16.42
N ALA A 132 3.98 -17.48 15.17
CA ALA A 132 3.90 -18.82 14.58
C ALA A 132 4.79 -19.81 15.34
N GLY A 133 6.05 -19.43 15.59
CA GLY A 133 7.06 -20.28 16.21
C GLY A 133 7.82 -21.17 15.22
N PRO A 134 8.88 -21.85 15.70
CA PRO A 134 9.68 -22.74 14.88
C PRO A 134 8.85 -23.97 14.45
N GLY A 135 9.02 -24.43 13.21
CA GLY A 135 8.34 -25.62 12.70
C GLY A 135 6.83 -25.44 12.41
N ALA A 136 6.27 -24.24 12.58
CA ALA A 136 4.86 -23.98 12.34
C ALA A 136 4.40 -24.39 10.93
N THR A 137 3.29 -25.11 10.89
CA THR A 137 2.56 -25.49 9.68
C THR A 137 2.03 -24.26 8.92
N ARG A 138 1.62 -24.45 7.66
CA ARG A 138 1.02 -23.37 6.86
C ARG A 138 -0.19 -22.75 7.56
N LEU A 139 -1.04 -23.58 8.16
CA LEU A 139 -2.23 -23.13 8.87
C LEU A 139 -1.87 -22.30 10.10
N GLU A 140 -0.91 -22.74 10.91
CA GLU A 140 -0.45 -21.99 12.10
C GLU A 140 0.17 -20.64 11.72
N ARG A 141 0.89 -20.57 10.59
CA ARG A 141 1.41 -19.30 10.06
C ARG A 141 0.29 -18.36 9.61
N ILE A 142 -0.73 -18.88 8.93
CA ILE A 142 -1.91 -18.09 8.55
C ILE A 142 -2.61 -17.54 9.80
N ARG A 143 -2.81 -18.38 10.83
CA ARG A 143 -3.42 -17.97 12.10
C ARG A 143 -2.56 -16.96 12.86
N ALA A 144 -1.24 -17.07 12.83
CA ALA A 144 -0.33 -16.08 13.41
C ALA A 144 -0.46 -14.70 12.72
N ILE A 145 -0.55 -14.70 11.39
CA ILE A 145 -0.79 -13.48 10.60
C ILE A 145 -2.16 -12.90 10.97
N GLN A 146 -3.21 -13.72 11.02
CA GLN A 146 -4.56 -13.28 11.37
C GLN A 146 -4.62 -12.71 12.80
N ALA A 147 -4.07 -13.43 13.78
CA ALA A 147 -4.07 -13.02 15.19
C ALA A 147 -3.32 -11.70 15.41
N THR A 148 -2.23 -11.46 14.65
CA THR A 148 -1.46 -10.21 14.74
C THR A 148 -2.12 -9.08 13.94
N GLY A 149 -2.56 -9.38 12.71
CA GLY A 149 -3.14 -8.42 11.78
C GLY A 149 -4.50 -7.86 12.24
N MET A 150 -5.31 -8.68 12.93
CA MET A 150 -6.62 -8.26 13.43
C MET A 150 -6.56 -7.31 14.63
N LEU A 151 -5.38 -7.09 15.22
CA LEU A 151 -5.25 -6.21 16.38
C LEU A 151 -5.42 -4.73 16.02
N GLY A 152 -5.07 -4.33 14.80
CA GLY A 152 -5.00 -2.92 14.40
C GLY A 152 -6.36 -2.27 14.15
N ASP A 153 -7.20 -2.89 13.32
CA ASP A 153 -8.47 -2.29 12.88
C ASP A 153 -9.40 -1.94 14.06
N PRO A 154 -9.64 -2.83 15.05
CA PRO A 154 -10.55 -2.50 16.15
C PRO A 154 -10.07 -1.32 17.00
N ILE A 155 -8.75 -1.15 17.17
CA ILE A 155 -8.18 -0.01 17.89
C ILE A 155 -8.52 1.32 17.18
N VAL A 156 -8.54 1.31 15.86
CA VAL A 156 -8.86 2.47 15.02
C VAL A 156 -10.37 2.73 14.96
N PHE A 157 -11.18 1.70 14.73
CA PHE A 157 -12.61 1.85 14.48
C PHE A 157 -13.46 2.02 15.75
N TYR A 158 -13.03 1.45 16.87
CA TYR A 158 -13.74 1.57 18.15
C TYR A 158 -13.09 2.62 19.04
N ALA A 159 -12.74 3.80 18.49
CA ALA A 159 -11.98 4.88 19.14
C ALA A 159 -12.58 5.40 20.48
N ASP A 160 -13.85 5.13 20.72
CA ASP A 160 -14.63 5.49 21.91
C ASP A 160 -14.55 4.46 23.05
N VAL A 161 -14.15 3.21 22.73
CA VAL A 161 -14.05 2.13 23.73
C VAL A 161 -12.77 2.31 24.57
N PRO A 162 -12.83 2.12 25.90
CA PRO A 162 -11.65 2.14 26.78
C PRO A 162 -10.55 1.16 26.35
N ASP A 163 -9.29 1.54 26.55
CA ASP A 163 -8.13 0.76 26.11
C ASP A 163 -8.05 -0.62 26.80
N ASP A 164 -8.43 -0.71 28.08
CA ASP A 164 -8.43 -1.95 28.85
C ASP A 164 -9.50 -2.94 28.37
N GLU A 165 -10.69 -2.45 28.04
CA GLU A 165 -11.77 -3.25 27.45
C GLU A 165 -11.37 -3.77 26.06
N LEU A 166 -10.84 -2.89 25.19
CA LEU A 166 -10.33 -3.29 23.88
C LEU A 166 -9.21 -4.31 23.99
N ARG A 167 -8.26 -4.08 24.89
CA ARG A 167 -7.13 -4.99 25.12
C ARG A 167 -7.63 -6.38 25.49
N ALA A 168 -8.56 -6.47 26.44
CA ALA A 168 -9.11 -7.74 26.89
C ALA A 168 -9.83 -8.49 25.74
N ALA A 169 -10.68 -7.79 24.99
CA ALA A 169 -11.42 -8.39 23.86
C ALA A 169 -10.49 -8.88 22.74
N LEU A 170 -9.46 -8.10 22.40
CA LEU A 170 -8.51 -8.45 21.34
C LEU A 170 -7.62 -9.64 21.71
N LEU A 171 -7.17 -9.72 22.97
CA LEU A 171 -6.41 -10.87 23.44
C LEU A 171 -7.27 -12.14 23.51
N ASP A 172 -8.52 -12.05 23.97
CA ASP A 172 -9.44 -13.21 23.96
C ASP A 172 -9.62 -13.77 22.54
N GLY A 173 -9.85 -12.89 21.55
CA GLY A 173 -9.95 -13.29 20.14
C GLY A 173 -8.68 -13.97 19.61
N ALA A 174 -7.51 -13.39 19.89
CA ALA A 174 -6.22 -13.95 19.48
C ALA A 174 -5.95 -15.32 20.15
N VAL A 175 -6.26 -15.46 21.45
CA VAL A 175 -6.11 -16.71 22.20
C VAL A 175 -6.99 -17.79 21.60
N ARG A 176 -8.27 -17.51 21.32
CA ARG A 176 -9.20 -18.47 20.72
C ARG A 176 -8.69 -18.94 19.36
N LEU A 177 -8.34 -18.01 18.48
CA LEU A 177 -7.86 -18.34 17.13
C LEU A 177 -6.61 -19.23 17.16
N LEU A 178 -5.66 -18.93 18.06
CA LEU A 178 -4.40 -19.67 18.15
C LEU A 178 -4.53 -21.00 18.91
N SER A 179 -5.61 -21.19 19.67
CA SER A 179 -5.90 -22.42 20.41
C SER A 179 -6.80 -23.40 19.64
N GLU A 180 -7.44 -22.95 18.56
CA GLU A 180 -8.30 -23.82 17.76
C GLU A 180 -7.50 -24.97 17.12
N PRO A 181 -8.03 -26.21 17.13
CA PRO A 181 -7.44 -27.29 16.35
C PRO A 181 -7.54 -26.99 14.85
N ALA A 182 -6.72 -27.66 14.05
CA ALA A 182 -6.84 -27.57 12.60
C ALA A 182 -8.26 -27.98 12.17
N PRO A 183 -8.90 -27.26 11.22
CA PRO A 183 -10.19 -27.69 10.71
C PRO A 183 -10.01 -29.12 10.18
N ARG A 184 -10.84 -30.04 10.67
CA ARG A 184 -10.91 -31.38 10.09
C ARG A 184 -11.20 -31.19 8.61
N ALA A 185 -10.39 -31.79 7.75
CA ALA A 185 -10.64 -31.76 6.31
C ALA A 185 -12.09 -32.20 6.08
N GLY A 186 -12.93 -31.24 5.71
CA GLY A 186 -14.33 -31.50 5.42
C GLY A 186 -14.40 -32.12 4.04
N THR A 187 -14.55 -33.44 4.01
CA THR A 187 -15.22 -34.14 2.92
C THR A 187 -16.56 -33.46 2.63
N ASP A 188 -16.78 -33.16 1.35
CA ASP A 188 -18.07 -33.00 0.67
C ASP A 188 -19.10 -32.06 1.28
N ARG A 189 -18.99 -30.73 1.05
CA ARG A 189 -20.15 -29.82 1.11
C ARG A 189 -20.14 -28.65 0.10
N ILE A 190 -19.36 -28.72 -0.99
CA ILE A 190 -19.47 -27.77 -2.13
C ILE A 190 -19.67 -28.52 -3.45
N GLY A 191 -20.38 -29.65 -3.43
CA GLY A 191 -20.51 -30.50 -4.60
C GLY A 191 -21.79 -31.32 -4.66
N GLU A 192 -22.92 -30.82 -4.18
CA GLU A 192 -24.20 -31.51 -4.45
C GLU A 192 -25.40 -30.58 -4.27
N ARG A 193 -25.60 -29.69 -5.25
CA ARG A 193 -26.92 -29.16 -5.63
C ARG A 193 -26.82 -28.55 -7.02
N ALA A 194 -26.94 -29.40 -8.03
CA ALA A 194 -27.69 -29.16 -9.28
C ALA A 194 -27.30 -30.22 -10.32
N ALA A 195 -27.96 -31.36 -10.28
CA ALA A 195 -28.19 -32.19 -11.46
C ALA A 195 -29.46 -33.01 -11.19
N GLU A 196 -30.63 -32.37 -11.39
CA GLU A 196 -31.83 -33.14 -11.71
C GLU A 196 -31.88 -33.35 -13.23
N PRO A 197 -32.18 -34.56 -13.73
CA PRO A 197 -32.28 -34.84 -15.15
C PRO A 197 -33.73 -34.74 -15.64
N GLY A 198 -33.92 -34.19 -16.84
CA GLY A 198 -35.05 -34.57 -17.69
C GLY A 198 -35.76 -33.43 -18.42
N GLY A 199 -35.71 -33.46 -19.76
CA GLY A 199 -36.78 -32.91 -20.60
C GLY A 199 -36.35 -32.14 -21.84
N GLU A 200 -35.77 -32.80 -22.84
CA GLU A 200 -35.65 -32.28 -24.21
C GLU A 200 -37.00 -32.24 -24.94
N ARG A 201 -37.22 -31.18 -25.73
CA ARG A 201 -37.81 -31.11 -27.10
C ARG A 201 -38.04 -29.62 -27.41
N SER A 202 -37.78 -29.02 -28.58
CA SER A 202 -37.13 -29.38 -29.85
C SER A 202 -37.05 -28.07 -30.68
N ALA A 203 -36.13 -28.05 -31.65
CA ALA A 203 -36.14 -27.30 -32.91
C ALA A 203 -35.60 -25.84 -32.94
N GLU A 204 -34.31 -25.79 -33.26
CA GLU A 204 -33.57 -24.85 -34.16
C GLU A 204 -34.26 -24.57 -35.52
N PRO A 205 -33.76 -23.67 -36.44
CA PRO A 205 -32.34 -23.28 -36.63
C PRO A 205 -31.99 -21.84 -37.09
N GLY A 206 -30.69 -21.54 -37.04
CA GLY A 206 -29.98 -20.69 -38.02
C GLY A 206 -29.00 -19.70 -37.37
N GLY A 207 -27.69 -19.71 -37.61
CA GLY A 207 -26.85 -20.59 -38.43
C GLY A 207 -25.40 -20.05 -38.52
N GLY A 208 -24.43 -20.94 -38.76
CA GLY A 208 -23.13 -20.68 -39.42
C GLY A 208 -21.88 -20.63 -38.52
N MET A 209 -21.19 -21.74 -38.23
CA MET A 209 -20.12 -22.42 -39.03
C MET A 209 -18.71 -21.78 -38.80
N ALA A 210 -17.92 -22.30 -37.84
CA ALA A 210 -16.83 -23.31 -37.97
C ALA A 210 -15.47 -22.66 -38.35
N ALA A 211 -14.42 -22.71 -37.50
CA ALA A 211 -13.47 -23.82 -37.27
C ALA A 211 -12.70 -24.18 -38.56
N GLU A 212 -11.37 -24.36 -38.65
CA GLU A 212 -10.26 -24.63 -37.72
C GLU A 212 -8.94 -24.58 -38.61
N PRO A 213 -7.73 -24.92 -38.10
CA PRO A 213 -6.43 -24.34 -38.49
C PRO A 213 -5.47 -25.28 -39.26
N GLY A 214 -4.22 -24.81 -39.43
CA GLY A 214 -3.00 -25.56 -39.82
C GLY A 214 -2.23 -24.85 -40.95
N GLY A 215 -0.91 -24.73 -41.00
CA GLY A 215 0.23 -25.21 -40.21
C GLY A 215 1.52 -25.04 -41.04
N GLY A 216 2.68 -24.87 -40.38
CA GLY A 216 4.05 -25.11 -40.89
C GLY A 216 4.62 -24.18 -42.00
N MET A 217 5.92 -24.01 -42.23
CA MET A 217 7.18 -24.41 -41.57
C MET A 217 8.34 -23.72 -42.34
N ALA A 218 9.51 -23.61 -41.68
CA ALA A 218 10.87 -23.49 -42.25
C ALA A 218 11.33 -22.13 -42.82
N ALA A 219 12.63 -21.80 -42.92
CA ALA A 219 13.87 -22.05 -42.17
C ALA A 219 14.98 -21.26 -42.90
N GLU A 220 16.14 -21.09 -42.24
CA GLU A 220 17.47 -20.77 -42.81
C GLU A 220 17.80 -19.31 -43.17
N ARG A 221 19.04 -18.80 -43.12
CA ARG A 221 20.33 -19.06 -42.41
C ARG A 221 21.24 -17.85 -42.76
N GLY A 222 22.18 -17.51 -41.87
CA GLY A 222 23.54 -17.13 -42.25
C GLY A 222 23.94 -15.65 -42.19
N GLY A 223 25.14 -15.39 -41.64
CA GLY A 223 25.94 -14.18 -41.91
C GLY A 223 26.76 -13.64 -40.72
N GLU A 224 28.08 -13.87 -40.75
CA GLU A 224 29.08 -13.57 -39.70
C GLU A 224 29.70 -12.15 -39.74
N ARG A 225 30.63 -11.91 -38.76
CA ARG A 225 31.81 -11.00 -38.71
C ARG A 225 31.59 -9.57 -38.18
N GLN A 226 32.14 -9.21 -37.01
CA GLN A 226 33.52 -8.82 -36.63
C GLN A 226 33.87 -7.33 -36.88
N SER A 227 34.53 -6.74 -35.86
CA SER A 227 35.44 -5.57 -35.87
C SER A 227 34.86 -4.16 -35.64
N GLY A 228 35.36 -3.46 -34.59
CA GLY A 228 35.34 -1.99 -34.46
C GLY A 228 36.30 -1.32 -35.47
N PRO A 229 36.62 0.01 -35.43
CA PRO A 229 36.70 0.87 -34.24
C PRO A 229 36.25 2.36 -34.45
N GLU A 230 36.50 3.18 -33.41
CA GLU A 230 36.98 4.57 -33.48
C GLU A 230 36.02 5.77 -33.72
N ARG A 231 36.41 6.87 -33.05
CA ARG A 231 35.72 8.14 -32.83
C ARG A 231 35.76 9.04 -34.06
N VAL A 232 34.65 9.75 -34.32
CA VAL A 232 34.65 11.01 -35.09
C VAL A 232 33.68 12.02 -34.44
N ARG A 233 34.21 13.13 -33.92
CA ARG A 233 33.56 14.46 -33.95
C ARG A 233 34.16 15.17 -35.19
N PRO A 234 33.48 16.06 -35.94
CA PRO A 234 32.57 17.10 -35.43
C PRO A 234 31.39 17.51 -36.37
N SER A 235 30.43 18.31 -35.88
CA SER A 235 30.06 19.60 -36.50
C SER A 235 28.79 20.17 -35.84
N ARG A 236 28.89 21.45 -35.44
CA ARG A 236 27.75 22.26 -34.98
C ARG A 236 26.76 22.42 -36.14
N ARG A 237 25.56 21.82 -36.02
CA ARG A 237 24.38 22.25 -36.79
C ARG A 237 23.29 22.75 -35.84
N ARG A 238 23.08 24.06 -35.96
CA ARG A 238 21.87 24.89 -35.74
C ARG A 238 20.77 24.29 -34.86
N ARG A 239 20.45 25.03 -33.78
CA ARG A 239 19.19 24.96 -33.02
C ARG A 239 18.00 24.79 -33.98
N ALA A 240 17.45 23.58 -34.06
CA ALA A 240 16.08 23.35 -34.49
C ALA A 240 15.18 23.47 -33.25
N GLY A 241 14.10 24.23 -33.37
CA GLY A 241 13.18 24.55 -32.28
C GLY A 241 12.59 23.30 -31.62
N ARG A 242 12.15 23.48 -30.37
CA ARG A 242 11.39 22.51 -29.58
C ARG A 242 10.29 21.88 -30.47
N PRO A 243 10.25 20.55 -30.65
CA PRO A 243 9.15 19.92 -31.38
C PRO A 243 7.81 20.25 -30.68
N PRO A 244 6.73 20.47 -31.45
CA PRO A 244 5.40 20.73 -30.89
C PRO A 244 4.92 19.48 -30.13
N GLY A 245 3.91 19.64 -29.27
CA GLY A 245 3.37 18.56 -28.44
C GLY A 245 2.93 17.30 -29.21
N LEU A 246 2.56 16.26 -28.46
CA LEU A 246 2.11 14.95 -28.97
C LEU A 246 1.29 15.06 -30.26
N SER A 247 1.61 14.23 -31.27
CA SER A 247 0.82 14.17 -32.50
C SER A 247 -0.60 13.67 -32.22
N ALA A 248 -1.56 14.02 -33.08
CA ALA A 248 -2.95 13.57 -32.91
C ALA A 248 -3.08 12.04 -32.86
N GLU A 249 -2.20 11.32 -33.57
CA GLU A 249 -2.12 9.87 -33.52
C GLU A 249 -1.58 9.36 -32.18
N GLN A 250 -0.50 9.96 -31.66
CA GLN A 250 0.04 9.62 -30.34
C GLN A 250 -0.95 9.89 -29.21
N VAL A 251 -1.79 10.94 -29.32
CA VAL A 251 -2.86 11.21 -28.36
C VAL A 251 -3.95 10.14 -28.41
N ARG A 252 -4.35 9.67 -29.61
CA ARG A 252 -5.33 8.57 -29.74
C ARG A 252 -4.79 7.27 -29.15
N THR A 253 -3.56 6.92 -29.46
CA THR A 253 -2.88 5.73 -28.91
C THR A 253 -2.77 5.82 -27.38
N ALA A 254 -2.37 6.98 -26.84
CA ALA A 254 -2.32 7.21 -25.40
C ALA A 254 -3.68 7.01 -24.70
N ARG A 255 -4.76 7.51 -25.30
CA ARG A 255 -6.12 7.37 -24.75
C ARG A 255 -6.62 5.94 -24.80
N ALA A 256 -6.35 5.21 -25.89
CA ALA A 256 -6.71 3.80 -26.01
C ALA A 256 -5.97 2.94 -24.97
N MET A 257 -4.65 3.14 -24.81
CA MET A 257 -3.85 2.43 -23.81
C MET A 257 -4.28 2.75 -22.37
N HIS A 258 -4.67 4.00 -22.09
CA HIS A 258 -5.16 4.40 -20.77
C HIS A 258 -6.57 3.87 -20.49
N GLY A 259 -7.48 3.90 -21.46
CA GLY A 259 -8.85 3.42 -21.34
C GLY A 259 -8.96 1.90 -21.16
N ALA A 260 -8.01 1.14 -21.71
CA ALA A 260 -7.94 -0.31 -21.53
C ALA A 260 -7.55 -0.74 -20.10
N GLY A 261 -7.05 0.16 -19.25
CA GLY A 261 -6.68 -0.13 -17.85
C GLY A 261 -5.46 -1.04 -17.64
N LEU A 262 -4.83 -1.51 -18.72
CA LEU A 262 -3.70 -2.45 -18.68
C LEU A 262 -2.32 -1.75 -18.59
N HIS A 263 -2.27 -0.43 -18.76
CA HIS A 263 -1.03 0.34 -18.74
C HIS A 263 -1.12 1.56 -17.82
N THR A 264 -0.11 1.72 -16.97
CA THR A 264 0.06 2.93 -16.16
C THR A 264 0.48 4.12 -17.04
N VAL A 265 0.18 5.34 -16.58
CA VAL A 265 0.57 6.59 -17.26
C VAL A 265 2.08 6.64 -17.53
N ASP A 266 2.90 6.07 -16.64
CA ASP A 266 4.35 6.03 -16.80
C ASP A 266 4.79 5.04 -17.90
N GLN A 267 4.11 3.89 -18.03
CA GLN A 267 4.34 2.95 -19.14
C GLN A 267 3.93 3.53 -20.49
N ILE A 268 2.83 4.28 -20.54
CA ILE A 268 2.36 4.95 -21.77
C ILE A 268 3.30 6.11 -22.15
N ALA A 269 3.80 6.85 -21.16
CA ALA A 269 4.77 7.92 -21.39
C ALA A 269 6.09 7.37 -21.95
N ALA A 270 6.55 6.24 -21.42
CA ALA A 270 7.74 5.53 -21.90
C ALA A 270 7.56 4.97 -23.32
N SER A 271 6.41 4.36 -23.63
CA SER A 271 6.16 3.80 -24.97
C SER A 271 6.05 4.88 -26.06
N LEU A 272 5.57 6.06 -25.70
CA LEU A 272 5.42 7.19 -26.63
C LEU A 272 6.63 8.14 -26.63
N GLY A 273 7.66 7.89 -25.81
CA GLY A 273 8.87 8.72 -25.74
C GLY A 273 8.62 10.15 -25.24
N VAL A 274 7.60 10.36 -24.40
CA VAL A 274 7.20 11.68 -23.90
C VAL A 274 7.24 11.76 -22.38
N SER A 275 7.32 12.98 -21.84
CA SER A 275 7.23 13.17 -20.40
C SER A 275 5.82 12.91 -19.85
N ARG A 276 5.73 12.42 -18.62
CA ARG A 276 4.48 12.27 -17.86
C ARG A 276 3.65 13.57 -17.87
N ALA A 277 4.31 14.72 -17.70
CA ALA A 277 3.66 16.04 -17.71
C ALA A 277 3.07 16.42 -19.08
N THR A 278 3.66 15.91 -20.17
CA THR A 278 3.11 16.06 -21.52
C THR A 278 1.85 15.22 -21.65
N LEU A 279 1.87 13.96 -21.20
CA LEU A 279 0.76 13.02 -21.34
C LEU A 279 -0.50 13.46 -20.58
N TYR A 280 -0.37 13.93 -19.33
CA TYR A 280 -1.50 14.41 -18.53
C TYR A 280 -2.26 15.57 -19.17
N ARG A 281 -1.58 16.41 -19.96
CA ARG A 281 -2.19 17.56 -20.63
C ARG A 281 -3.17 17.14 -21.74
N HIS A 282 -2.99 15.94 -22.30
CA HIS A 282 -3.82 15.40 -23.39
C HIS A 282 -4.81 14.32 -22.93
N LEU A 283 -4.57 13.71 -21.76
CA LEU A 283 -5.51 12.77 -21.12
C LEU A 283 -6.64 13.46 -20.34
N ARG A 284 -6.47 14.73 -19.90
CA ARG A 284 -7.50 15.49 -19.13
C ARG A 284 -8.53 16.24 -20.00
N VAL A 285 -8.70 15.87 -21.27
CA VAL A 285 -9.74 16.47 -22.12
C VAL A 285 -10.58 15.37 -22.75
N ALA A 286 -11.52 14.86 -21.96
CA ALA A 286 -12.88 14.42 -22.32
C ALA A 286 -13.51 13.76 -21.08
N ASP A 287 -14.21 14.54 -20.27
CA ASP A 287 -15.46 14.07 -19.67
C ASP A 287 -16.58 14.92 -20.28
N PRO A 288 -17.30 14.39 -21.28
CA PRO A 288 -18.60 14.91 -21.66
C PRO A 288 -19.63 13.80 -21.51
N ALA A 289 -19.87 13.31 -20.30
CA ALA A 289 -21.10 12.55 -19.98
C ALA A 289 -21.36 12.48 -18.47
N GLN A 290 -21.65 13.61 -17.82
CA GLN A 290 -22.65 13.61 -16.75
C GLN A 290 -24.02 13.87 -17.40
N PRO A 291 -24.99 12.96 -17.31
CA PRO A 291 -26.36 13.29 -17.68
C PRO A 291 -26.99 14.14 -16.59
N GLU A 292 -27.71 15.20 -16.98
CA GLU A 292 -28.75 15.76 -16.12
C GLU A 292 -29.82 14.68 -15.90
N ARG A 293 -29.83 14.09 -14.70
CA ARG A 293 -30.98 13.87 -13.80
C ARG A 293 -30.59 13.02 -12.61
#